data_AF-A0A326U8Z0-F1
#
_entry.id   AF-A0A326U8Z0-F1
#
_cell.length_a   1.000
_cell.length_b   1.000
_cell.length_c   1.000
_cell.angle_alpha   90.00
_cell.angle_beta   90.00
_cell.angle_gamma   90.00
#
_symmetry.space_group_name_H-M   'P 1'
#
loop_
_entity.id
_entity.type
_entity.pdbx_description
1 polymer ?
#
loop_
_entity_poly.entity_id
_entity_poly.type
_entity_poly.pdbx_seq_one_letter_code
_entity_poly.pdbx_strand_id
1 'polypeptide(L)'
;MNLYEQLLVVRERLEGIGAHDDSMSLVEKLLKKAEPAMHDRTSVSQIQVLRHMLRLPEVIDNYNVYNDLQELMSERDETDIIAREDAAPAAYEYNDRRPKPRSYYKAQKAKKKG
;
A
#
# COMPACT_ATOMS: atom_id res chain seq x y z
N MET A 1 6.09 -12.94 -4.58
CA MET A 1 6.74 -13.10 -3.28
C MET A 1 5.80 -13.86 -2.34
N ASN A 2 6.21 -15.03 -1.88
CA ASN A 2 5.51 -15.81 -0.86
C ASN A 2 5.78 -15.26 0.55
N LEU A 3 5.18 -15.86 1.59
CA LEU A 3 5.32 -15.37 2.96
C LEU A 3 6.77 -15.29 3.43
N TYR A 4 7.57 -16.33 3.16
CA TYR A 4 8.97 -16.38 3.55
C TYR A 4 9.78 -15.26 2.88
N GLU A 5 9.61 -15.08 1.57
CA GLU A 5 10.23 -14.00 0.82
C GLU A 5 9.80 -12.62 1.34
N GLN A 6 8.52 -12.44 1.65
CA GLN A 6 8.04 -11.16 2.23
C GLN A 6 8.66 -10.87 3.60
N LEU A 7 8.83 -11.88 4.44
CA LEU A 7 9.48 -11.73 5.75
C LEU A 7 10.96 -11.40 5.62
N LEU A 8 11.66 -11.89 4.59
CA LEU A 8 13.04 -11.48 4.30
C LEU A 8 13.12 -10.00 3.95
N VAL A 9 12.19 -9.50 3.12
CA VAL A 9 12.15 -8.07 2.80
C VAL A 9 11.82 -7.23 4.05
N VAL A 10 10.92 -7.71 4.93
CA VAL A 10 10.65 -7.03 6.20
C VAL A 10 11.91 -6.97 7.07
N ARG A 11 12.67 -8.07 7.16
CA ARG A 11 13.93 -8.12 7.90
C ARG A 11 14.94 -7.08 7.38
N GLU A 12 15.17 -7.06 6.07
CA GLU A 12 16.10 -6.10 5.44
C GLU A 12 15.69 -4.65 5.71
N ARG A 13 14.39 -4.35 5.67
CA ARG A 13 13.88 -3.00 5.97
C ARG A 13 14.04 -2.64 7.45
N LEU A 14 13.77 -3.57 8.37
CA LEU A 14 14.04 -3.35 9.80
C LEU A 14 15.52 -3.08 10.07
N GLU A 15 16.42 -3.81 9.41
CA GLU A 15 17.86 -3.55 9.48
C GLU A 15 18.20 -2.15 8.93
N GLY A 16 17.57 -1.75 7.82
CA GLY A 16 17.77 -0.45 7.19
C GLY A 16 17.40 0.76 8.07
N ILE A 17 16.34 0.64 8.87
CA ILE A 17 15.91 1.70 9.81
C ILE A 17 16.61 1.62 11.17
N GLY A 18 17.47 0.62 11.40
CA GLY A 18 18.11 0.40 12.69
C GLY A 18 17.10 0.01 13.79
N ALA A 19 16.14 -0.85 13.43
CA ALA A 19 15.09 -1.32 14.33
C ALA A 19 15.65 -2.00 15.59
N HIS A 20 14.79 -2.09 16.61
CA HIS A 20 15.14 -2.70 17.88
C HIS A 20 15.43 -4.20 17.75
N ASP A 21 16.33 -4.72 18.59
CA ASP A 21 16.72 -6.14 18.60
C ASP A 21 15.51 -7.09 18.81
N ASP A 22 14.49 -6.65 19.55
CA ASP A 22 13.24 -7.38 19.75
C ASP A 22 12.48 -7.58 18.43
N SER A 23 12.48 -6.56 17.56
CA SER A 23 11.84 -6.57 16.24
C SER A 23 12.56 -7.54 15.31
N MET A 24 13.89 -7.50 15.33
CA MET A 24 14.74 -8.45 14.59
C MET A 24 14.50 -9.89 15.05
N SER A 25 14.48 -10.11 16.36
CA SER A 25 14.24 -11.43 16.96
C SER A 25 12.86 -12.00 16.61
N LEU A 26 11.83 -11.15 16.59
CA LEU A 26 10.50 -11.54 16.15
C LEU A 26 10.49 -12.00 14.69
N VAL A 27 11.10 -11.23 13.80
CA VAL A 27 11.11 -11.56 12.36
C VAL A 27 11.90 -12.84 12.11
N GLU A 28 13.03 -13.06 12.78
CA GLU A 28 13.77 -14.32 12.69
C GLU A 28 12.94 -15.52 13.15
N LYS A 29 12.19 -15.38 14.25
CA LYS A 29 11.27 -16.41 14.74
C LYS A 29 10.18 -16.71 13.72
N LEU A 30 9.63 -15.69 13.06
CA LEU A 30 8.62 -15.87 12.01
C LEU A 30 9.21 -16.50 10.74
N LEU A 31 10.43 -16.13 10.36
CA LEU A 31 11.17 -16.73 9.23
C LEU A 31 11.38 -18.24 9.45
N LYS A 32 11.85 -18.64 10.63
CA LYS A 32 12.00 -20.06 10.99
C LYS A 32 10.67 -20.82 10.91
N LYS A 33 9.56 -20.20 11.31
CA LYS A 33 8.23 -20.81 11.19
C LYS A 33 7.73 -20.88 9.74
N ALA A 34 8.11 -19.92 8.91
CA ALA A 34 7.72 -19.83 7.51
C ALA A 34 8.62 -20.61 6.55
N GLU A 35 9.72 -21.20 7.04
CA GLU A 35 10.67 -22.00 6.24
C GLU A 35 9.99 -23.10 5.39
N PRO A 36 8.98 -23.86 5.87
CA PRO A 36 8.28 -24.83 5.03
C PRO A 36 7.55 -24.20 3.84
N ALA A 37 7.20 -22.91 3.93
CA ALA A 37 6.56 -22.14 2.88
C ALA A 37 7.55 -21.44 1.93
N MET A 38 8.87 -21.69 2.07
CA MET A 38 9.91 -21.10 1.21
C MET A 38 9.67 -21.35 -0.28
N HIS A 39 9.13 -22.51 -0.64
CA HIS A 39 8.80 -22.88 -2.02
C HIS A 39 7.29 -22.82 -2.32
N ASP A 40 6.51 -22.22 -1.43
CA ASP A 40 5.08 -22.05 -1.66
C ASP A 40 4.85 -21.09 -2.84
N ARG A 41 3.88 -21.44 -3.69
CA ARG A 41 3.45 -20.64 -4.85
C ARG A 41 2.43 -19.57 -4.45
N THR A 42 1.92 -19.62 -3.23
CA THR A 42 0.93 -18.66 -2.72
C THR A 42 1.58 -17.29 -2.55
N SER A 43 1.14 -16.32 -3.36
CA SER A 43 1.61 -14.94 -3.24
C SER A 43 0.92 -14.22 -2.09
N VAL A 44 1.67 -13.51 -1.26
CA VAL A 44 1.13 -12.66 -0.19
C VAL A 44 1.72 -11.26 -0.34
N SER A 45 0.93 -10.23 -0.06
CA SER A 45 1.42 -8.84 -0.09
C SER A 45 2.10 -8.45 1.23
N GLN A 46 3.13 -7.61 1.15
CA GLN A 46 3.87 -7.17 2.35
C GLN A 46 2.96 -6.44 3.37
N ILE A 47 2.02 -5.62 2.91
CA ILE A 47 1.05 -4.93 3.79
C ILE A 47 0.20 -5.94 4.56
N GLN A 48 -0.23 -7.04 3.93
CA GLN A 48 -0.98 -8.07 4.64
C GLN A 48 -0.13 -8.75 5.71
N VAL A 49 1.15 -8.99 5.42
CA VAL A 49 2.11 -9.53 6.40
C VAL A 49 2.28 -8.57 7.58
N LEU A 50 2.57 -7.29 7.32
CA LEU A 50 2.74 -6.28 8.38
C LEU A 50 1.48 -6.11 9.24
N ARG A 51 0.30 -6.01 8.62
CA ARG A 51 -0.98 -5.95 9.34
C ARG A 51 -1.24 -7.18 10.20
N HIS A 52 -0.80 -8.36 9.75
CA HIS A 52 -0.90 -9.57 10.54
C HIS A 52 0.08 -9.55 11.72
N MET A 53 1.33 -9.12 11.49
CA MET A 53 2.34 -9.01 12.54
C MET A 53 1.90 -8.04 13.65
N LEU A 54 1.34 -6.88 13.30
CA LEU A 54 0.82 -5.89 14.25
C LEU A 54 -0.34 -6.41 15.13
N ARG A 55 -0.94 -7.55 14.78
CA ARG A 55 -2.00 -8.20 15.58
C ARG A 55 -1.48 -9.33 16.46
N LEU A 56 -0.19 -9.65 16.40
CA LEU A 56 0.40 -10.67 17.26
C LEU A 56 0.41 -10.16 18.71
N PRO A 57 0.03 -10.99 19.71
CA PRO A 57 0.04 -10.57 21.11
C PRO A 57 1.41 -10.06 21.57
N GLU A 58 2.48 -10.75 21.17
CA GLU A 58 3.87 -10.37 21.47
C GLU A 58 4.32 -9.04 20.84
N VAL A 59 3.59 -8.54 19.84
CA VAL A 59 3.81 -7.22 19.24
C VAL A 59 2.97 -6.15 19.95
N ILE A 60 1.72 -6.45 20.26
CA ILE A 60 0.80 -5.52 20.93
C ILE A 60 1.36 -5.12 22.31
N ASP A 61 1.97 -6.07 23.03
CA ASP A 61 2.51 -5.85 24.36
C ASP A 61 3.95 -5.28 24.36
N ASN A 62 4.60 -5.16 23.19
CA ASN A 62 5.95 -4.61 23.05
C ASN A 62 5.96 -3.37 22.15
N TYR A 63 5.99 -2.19 22.78
CA TYR A 63 5.98 -0.90 22.10
C TYR A 63 7.12 -0.71 21.10
N ASN A 64 8.31 -1.24 21.35
CA ASN A 64 9.44 -1.11 20.44
C ASN A 64 9.12 -1.80 19.12
N VAL A 65 8.66 -3.05 19.20
CA VAL A 65 8.29 -3.85 18.03
C VAL A 65 7.08 -3.27 17.31
N TYR A 66 6.08 -2.80 18.07
CA TYR A 66 4.91 -2.17 17.50
C TYR A 66 5.28 -0.93 16.68
N ASN A 67 6.13 -0.05 17.24
CA ASN A 67 6.53 1.19 16.60
C ASN A 67 7.37 0.93 15.34
N ASP A 68 8.35 0.04 15.41
CA ASP A 68 9.18 -0.29 14.24
C ASP A 68 8.32 -0.87 13.09
N LEU A 69 7.34 -1.72 13.40
CA LEU A 69 6.43 -2.27 12.39
C LEU A 69 5.42 -1.24 11.85
N GLN A 70 5.03 -0.27 12.67
CA GLN A 70 4.23 0.87 12.21
C GLN A 70 5.03 1.77 11.26
N GLU A 71 6.29 2.07 11.59
CA GLU A 71 7.18 2.86 10.74
C GLU A 71 7.33 2.23 9.35
N LEU A 72 7.58 0.91 9.28
CA LEU A 72 7.62 0.19 8.01
C LEU A 72 6.32 0.23 7.21
N MET A 73 5.18 0.28 7.90
CA MET A 73 3.86 0.36 7.28
C MET A 73 3.60 1.78 6.74
N SER A 74 3.98 2.82 7.49
CA SER A 74 3.85 4.22 7.08
C SER A 74 4.73 4.56 5.87
N GLU A 75 6.00 4.17 5.87
CA GLU A 75 6.88 4.34 4.70
C GLU A 75 6.27 3.72 3.44
N ARG A 76 5.62 2.56 3.60
CA ARG A 76 5.03 1.85 2.46
C ARG A 76 3.76 2.54 1.98
N ASP A 77 2.88 2.95 2.89
CA ASP A 77 1.69 3.71 2.52
C ASP A 77 2.07 5.02 1.81
N GLU A 78 3.15 5.70 2.22
CA GLU A 78 3.69 6.86 1.51
C GLU A 78 4.15 6.51 0.09
N THR A 79 4.94 5.44 -0.10
CA THR A 79 5.35 5.02 -1.46
C THR A 79 4.18 4.61 -2.35
N ASP A 80 3.17 3.92 -1.81
CA ASP A 80 1.97 3.51 -2.53
C ASP A 80 1.08 4.73 -2.87
N ILE A 81 1.03 5.75 -2.01
CA ILE A 81 0.34 7.02 -2.28
C ILE A 81 1.06 7.77 -3.40
N ILE A 82 2.38 7.95 -3.32
CA ILE A 82 3.17 8.64 -4.36
C ILE A 82 3.02 7.93 -5.70
N ALA A 83 3.12 6.60 -5.73
CA ALA A 83 2.94 5.82 -6.95
C ALA A 83 1.52 5.94 -7.54
N ARG A 84 0.49 6.07 -6.68
CA ARG A 84 -0.88 6.32 -7.12
C ARG A 84 -1.11 7.75 -7.59
N GLU A 85 -0.47 8.74 -6.98
CA GLU A 85 -0.55 10.14 -7.41
C GLU A 85 0.15 10.35 -8.76
N ASP A 86 1.28 9.69 -8.98
CA ASP A 86 2.03 9.74 -10.24
C ASP A 86 1.31 8.95 -11.37
N ALA A 87 0.59 7.88 -11.00
CA ALA A 87 -0.27 7.11 -11.91
C ALA A 87 -1.69 7.71 -12.08
N ALA A 88 -2.08 8.67 -11.24
CA ALA A 88 -3.36 9.35 -11.38
C ALA A 88 -3.27 10.31 -12.57
N PRO A 89 -4.15 10.18 -13.58
CA PRO A 89 -4.23 11.20 -14.62
C PRO A 89 -4.50 12.54 -13.95
N ALA A 90 -3.67 13.55 -14.25
CA ALA A 90 -3.77 14.89 -13.68
C ALA A 90 -5.24 15.34 -13.63
N ALA A 91 -5.82 15.38 -12.44
CA ALA A 91 -7.24 15.70 -12.23
C ALA A 91 -7.53 17.21 -12.39
N TYR A 92 -6.80 17.86 -13.30
CA TYR A 92 -7.03 19.22 -13.78
C TYR A 92 -7.54 19.21 -15.22
N GLU A 93 -8.18 18.14 -15.69
CA GLU A 93 -9.19 18.31 -16.72
C GLU A 93 -10.49 18.72 -16.04
N TYR A 94 -10.71 20.03 -15.99
CA TYR A 94 -12.01 20.63 -15.73
C TYR A 94 -12.97 20.21 -16.86
N ASN A 95 -13.41 18.96 -16.85
CA ASN A 95 -14.46 18.43 -17.71
C ASN A 95 -15.79 18.96 -17.19
N ASP A 96 -16.00 20.26 -17.39
CA ASP A 96 -17.29 20.93 -17.25
C ASP A 96 -18.20 20.41 -18.37
N ARG A 97 -18.65 19.15 -18.26
CA ARG A 97 -19.79 18.63 -19.00
C ARG A 97 -21.06 19.23 -18.40
N ARG A 98 -21.15 20.56 -18.38
CA ARG A 98 -22.40 21.26 -18.13
C ARG A 98 -23.29 21.02 -19.35
N PRO A 99 -24.52 20.52 -19.16
CA PRO A 99 -25.46 20.42 -20.26
C PRO A 99 -25.63 21.80 -20.91
N LYS A 100 -25.49 21.87 -22.23
CA LYS A 100 -25.60 23.14 -22.96
C LYS A 100 -26.98 23.75 -22.73
N PRO A 101 -27.09 25.07 -22.48
CA PRO A 101 -28.37 25.72 -22.23
C PRO A 101 -29.31 25.57 -23.44
N ARG A 102 -30.63 25.52 -23.19
CA ARG A 102 -31.67 25.29 -24.23
C ARG A 102 -31.58 26.26 -25.42
N SER A 103 -30.99 27.45 -25.24
CA SER A 103 -30.74 28.41 -26.33
C SER A 103 -29.82 27.87 -27.42
N TYR A 104 -28.82 27.05 -27.07
CA TYR A 104 -27.89 26.43 -28.03
C TYR A 104 -28.63 25.54 -29.04
N TYR A 105 -29.57 24.72 -28.57
CA TYR A 105 -30.34 23.82 -29.42
C TYR A 105 -31.39 24.56 -30.27
N LYS A 106 -31.94 25.68 -29.77
CA LYS A 106 -32.83 26.55 -30.56
C LYS A 106 -32.09 27.20 -31.72
N ALA A 107 -30.87 27.70 -31.48
CA ALA A 107 -30.03 28.30 -32.52
C ALA A 107 -29.61 27.28 -33.60
N GLN A 108 -29.29 26.03 -33.21
CA GLN A 108 -29.03 24.97 -34.19
C GLN A 108 -30.25 24.61 -35.05
N LYS A 109 -31.45 24.55 -34.45
CA LYS A 109 -32.68 24.29 -35.22
C LYS A 109 -33.00 25.42 -36.21
N ALA A 110 -32.70 26.68 -35.87
CA ALA A 110 -32.86 27.80 -36.78
C ALA A 110 -31.87 27.73 -37.96
N LYS A 111 -30.61 27.37 -37.71
CA LYS A 111 -29.58 27.20 -38.75
C LYS A 111 -29.81 26.03 -39.72
N LYS A 112 -30.59 25.01 -39.34
CA LYS A 112 -30.94 23.88 -40.23
C LYS A 112 -32.19 24.13 -41.09
N LYS A 113 -32.87 25.26 -40.91
CA LYS A 113 -34.10 25.62 -41.62
C LYS A 113 -33.98 26.86 -42.51
N GLY A 114 -32.76 27.35 -42.73
CA GLY A 114 -32.41 28.29 -43.80
C GLY A 114 -31.48 27.59 -44.76
#